data_AF-A0A8H2XJ87-F1
#
_entry.id   AF-A0A8H2XJ87-F1
#
_cell.length_a   1.000
_cell.length_b   1.000
_cell.length_c   1.000
_cell.angle_alpha   90.00
_cell.angle_beta   90.00
_cell.angle_gamma   90.00
#
_symmetry.space_group_name_H-M   'P 1'
#
loop_
_entity.id
_entity.type
_entity.pdbx_description
1 polymer ?
#
loop_
_entity_poly.entity_id
_entity_poly.type
_entity_poly.pdbx_seq_one_letter_code
_entity_poly.pdbx_strand_id
1 'polypeptide(L)'
;MLASRSRQPYAVKQLLEWGPTLPQYMPAFEERLTESFDKYMANEENVFEVPNGLIPLDLLETALAVGENMHKVGFQRGDKVFPVLMSAIREYTKLLGGGIFEHYYGFLCIRHLIRMVCIGAMRQCKRFDNFFNDTKPDAPRQEVTEALAARALDSMITVLCAENAAVVENLLGILSKSGHAFVIDGGLSYDDVEFLIKALWKDRKSLVPLRRCGLLPGLPALLFVLSEMTVLSRSPITNRPWLALEDVIFRCYLGDTSNPEREILRQLCVYIESFVLNRYHSISMDYEPVDEDDNRKVTEAYCAVFAPPMKLSLAAVIQLDIATMLFRWALDLLGWESKGPLIGEDLVPHIVKGAMARLTLEIDREWSGPMLEKRRAFTNRYAGEVFGYTSLLVINNQIQTGDVQQEVVQMLMEFDFYGLAGRVLMFVTRETSSKPPSFDEVCACFRQMNKAFKLLPDPSPEQLASIALVWRKVYLNLVYHEQSAFTRAPRELIGQAMEAWDVLRPPSVERPPDLFECMNPRCAIRIIYMVPPEAGMLCKGCEKVMYCSPRCQQIHWSLHTSDAHRLRCH
;
A
#
# COMPACT_ATOMS: atom_id res chain seq x y z
N MET A 1 15.67 68.77 -20.39
CA MET A 1 15.36 68.55 -18.96
C MET A 1 13.94 68.02 -18.87
N LEU A 2 13.79 66.69 -18.79
CA LEU A 2 12.53 66.00 -18.53
C LEU A 2 12.77 65.19 -17.26
N ALA A 3 12.00 65.49 -16.22
CA ALA A 3 12.16 64.91 -14.90
C ALA A 3 11.83 63.41 -14.94
N SER A 4 12.80 62.59 -14.52
CA SER A 4 12.63 61.18 -14.24
C SER A 4 11.72 61.02 -13.02
N ARG A 5 10.47 60.60 -13.26
CA ARG A 5 9.65 60.02 -12.19
C ARG A 5 10.24 58.65 -11.87
N SER A 6 11.04 58.61 -10.81
CA SER A 6 11.41 57.38 -10.12
C SER A 6 10.12 56.62 -9.78
N ARG A 7 9.90 55.47 -10.42
CA ARG A 7 9.01 54.45 -9.89
C ARG A 7 9.62 53.97 -8.58
N GLN A 8 9.22 54.59 -7.48
CA GLN A 8 9.43 54.02 -6.16
C GLN A 8 8.77 52.63 -6.14
N PRO A 9 9.45 51.59 -5.66
CA PRO A 9 8.84 50.30 -5.39
C PRO A 9 7.91 50.47 -4.19
N TYR A 10 6.72 50.99 -4.45
CA TYR A 10 5.64 51.00 -3.47
C TYR A 10 5.21 49.55 -3.21
N ALA A 11 5.65 49.03 -2.07
CA ALA A 11 4.82 48.26 -1.17
C ALA A 11 4.27 46.89 -1.63
N VAL A 12 5.07 46.04 -2.28
CA VAL A 12 4.83 44.57 -2.27
C VAL A 12 5.40 43.98 -0.97
N LYS A 13 4.91 44.52 0.14
CA LYS A 13 5.12 44.03 1.50
C LYS A 13 3.82 44.07 2.29
N GLN A 14 2.67 44.05 1.59
CA GLN A 14 1.52 43.35 2.14
C GLN A 14 2.04 41.95 2.44
N LEU A 15 2.08 41.58 3.73
CA LEU A 15 2.42 40.24 4.13
C LEU A 15 1.59 39.31 3.26
N LEU A 16 2.26 38.54 2.39
CA LEU A 16 1.62 37.44 1.69
C LEU A 16 1.21 36.47 2.79
N GLU A 17 -0.03 36.59 3.25
CA GLU A 17 -0.61 35.62 4.16
C GLU A 17 -0.80 34.35 3.35
N TRP A 18 0.14 33.41 3.50
CA TRP A 18 0.03 32.06 2.93
C TRP A 18 -1.09 31.23 3.56
N GLY A 19 -1.80 31.83 4.52
CA GLY A 19 -2.86 31.23 5.29
C GLY A 19 -2.34 30.37 6.46
N PRO A 20 -3.27 29.67 7.13
CA PRO A 20 -2.95 28.77 8.24
C PRO A 20 -1.95 27.68 7.84
N THR A 21 -1.22 27.15 8.82
CA THR A 21 -0.32 26.00 8.63
C THR A 21 -1.09 24.67 8.59
N LEU A 22 -0.45 23.59 8.13
CA LEU A 22 -1.05 22.24 8.06
C LEU A 22 -1.86 21.83 9.32
N PRO A 23 -1.32 21.92 10.56
CA PRO A 23 -2.07 21.54 11.75
C PRO A 23 -3.29 22.43 12.02
N GLN A 24 -3.29 23.67 11.50
CA GLN A 24 -4.36 24.64 11.70
C GLN A 24 -5.46 24.50 10.64
N TYR A 25 -5.10 24.30 9.37
CA TYR A 25 -6.09 24.26 8.30
C TYR A 25 -6.75 22.90 8.15
N MET A 26 -6.07 21.78 8.45
CA MET A 26 -6.65 20.44 8.32
C MET A 26 -7.98 20.28 9.06
N PRO A 27 -8.10 20.64 10.36
CA PRO A 27 -9.37 20.48 11.08
C PRO A 27 -10.44 21.51 10.69
N ALA A 28 -10.05 22.68 10.16
CA ALA A 28 -10.96 23.78 9.85
C ALA A 28 -11.34 23.86 8.36
N PHE A 29 -10.78 22.99 7.51
CA PHE A 29 -10.89 23.13 6.05
C PHE A 29 -12.34 23.14 5.55
N GLU A 30 -13.15 22.18 6.03
CA GLU A 30 -14.52 22.02 5.57
C GLU A 30 -15.39 23.25 5.91
N GLU A 31 -15.21 23.80 7.12
CA GLU A 31 -15.86 25.01 7.61
C GLU A 31 -15.44 26.22 6.77
N ARG A 32 -14.14 26.44 6.58
CA ARG A 32 -13.61 27.55 5.77
C ARG A 32 -14.17 27.56 4.34
N LEU A 33 -14.17 26.43 3.65
CA LEU A 33 -14.74 26.37 2.30
C LEU A 33 -16.26 26.58 2.30
N THR A 34 -16.95 26.24 3.37
CA THR A 34 -18.40 26.48 3.48
C THR A 34 -18.66 27.97 3.65
N GLU A 35 -17.96 28.63 4.58
CA GLU A 35 -18.04 30.07 4.78
C GLU A 35 -17.66 30.85 3.51
N SER A 36 -16.62 30.41 2.80
CA SER A 36 -16.18 31.02 1.54
C SER A 36 -17.26 30.92 0.46
N PHE A 37 -17.91 29.76 0.33
CA PHE A 37 -19.03 29.58 -0.60
C PHE A 37 -20.24 30.43 -0.21
N ASP A 38 -20.59 30.49 1.07
CA ASP A 38 -21.73 31.28 1.56
C ASP A 38 -21.51 32.78 1.33
N LYS A 39 -20.28 33.27 1.53
CA LYS A 39 -19.89 34.66 1.20
C LYS A 39 -20.05 34.96 -0.28
N TYR A 40 -19.60 34.06 -1.16
CA TYR A 40 -19.78 34.19 -2.60
C TYR A 40 -21.27 34.30 -2.98
N MET A 41 -22.12 33.44 -2.40
CA MET A 41 -23.57 33.47 -2.64
C MET A 41 -24.24 34.75 -2.12
N ALA A 42 -23.74 35.33 -1.03
CA ALA A 42 -24.28 36.56 -0.46
C ALA A 42 -23.87 37.82 -1.21
N ASN A 43 -22.65 37.85 -1.78
CA ASN A 43 -22.06 39.06 -2.37
C ASN A 43 -22.22 39.15 -3.90
N GLU A 44 -22.73 38.10 -4.57
CA GLU A 44 -22.73 37.98 -6.04
C GLU A 44 -21.34 38.30 -6.64
N GLU A 45 -20.27 37.90 -5.94
CA GLU A 45 -18.91 38.27 -6.28
C GLU A 45 -18.50 37.69 -7.63
N ASN A 46 -18.13 38.57 -8.54
CA ASN A 46 -17.63 38.20 -9.85
C ASN A 46 -16.13 37.89 -9.77
N VAL A 47 -15.76 36.61 -9.87
CA VAL A 47 -14.37 36.13 -9.90
C VAL A 47 -13.76 36.42 -11.28
N PHE A 48 -13.51 37.69 -11.58
CA PHE A 48 -12.96 38.11 -12.88
C PHE A 48 -11.76 39.02 -12.69
N GLU A 49 -10.62 38.40 -12.36
CA GLU A 49 -9.28 38.71 -12.90
C GLU A 49 -8.22 38.08 -12.01
N VAL A 50 -7.48 37.11 -12.55
CA VAL A 50 -6.30 36.55 -11.87
C VAL A 50 -5.09 37.38 -12.29
N PRO A 51 -4.35 37.99 -11.35
CA PRO A 51 -3.10 38.67 -11.66
C PRO A 51 -2.09 37.70 -12.30
N ASN A 52 -1.19 38.21 -13.15
CA ASN A 52 -0.01 37.42 -13.53
C ASN A 52 0.85 37.17 -12.26
N GLY A 53 0.93 35.92 -11.80
CA GLY A 53 1.75 35.52 -10.65
C GLY A 53 0.94 34.84 -9.55
N LEU A 54 1.18 35.23 -8.29
CA LEU A 54 0.43 34.74 -7.13
C LEU A 54 -1.05 35.15 -7.19
N ILE A 55 -1.92 34.19 -6.90
CA ILE A 55 -3.34 34.39 -6.76
C ILE A 55 -3.58 34.90 -5.33
N PRO A 56 -4.44 35.91 -5.10
CA PRO A 56 -4.85 36.24 -3.74
C PRO A 56 -5.45 35.02 -3.01
N LEU A 57 -5.12 34.81 -1.75
CA LEU A 57 -5.52 33.61 -1.01
C LEU A 57 -7.04 33.46 -0.90
N ASP A 58 -7.73 34.57 -0.63
CA ASP A 58 -9.19 34.67 -0.61
C ASP A 58 -9.80 34.30 -1.96
N LEU A 59 -9.23 34.80 -3.06
CA LEU A 59 -9.66 34.45 -4.41
C LEU A 59 -9.47 32.96 -4.70
N LEU A 60 -8.34 32.39 -4.28
CA LEU A 60 -8.04 30.96 -4.47
C LEU A 60 -9.00 30.07 -3.67
N GLU A 61 -9.29 30.43 -2.41
CA GLU A 61 -10.25 29.76 -1.54
C GLU A 61 -11.66 29.83 -2.14
N THR A 62 -12.12 31.02 -2.51
CA THR A 62 -13.44 31.23 -3.15
C THR A 62 -13.55 30.47 -4.46
N ALA A 63 -12.52 30.49 -5.31
CA ALA A 63 -12.52 29.71 -6.54
C ALA A 63 -12.64 28.21 -6.27
N LEU A 64 -12.03 27.68 -5.20
CA LEU A 64 -12.15 26.27 -4.85
C LEU A 64 -13.55 25.96 -4.34
N ALA A 65 -14.06 26.80 -3.43
CA ALA A 65 -15.38 26.66 -2.84
C ALA A 65 -16.49 26.67 -3.90
N VAL A 66 -16.43 27.61 -4.85
CA VAL A 66 -17.33 27.68 -6.02
C VAL A 66 -17.14 26.46 -6.92
N GLY A 67 -15.90 26.07 -7.20
CA GLY A 67 -15.59 24.93 -8.04
C GLY A 67 -16.12 23.60 -7.50
N GLU A 68 -15.97 23.35 -6.21
CA GLU A 68 -16.48 22.14 -5.54
C GLU A 68 -18.02 22.18 -5.37
N ASN A 69 -18.64 23.36 -5.46
CA ASN A 69 -20.09 23.53 -5.49
C ASN A 69 -20.64 23.82 -6.90
N MET A 70 -19.92 23.43 -7.96
CA MET A 70 -20.33 23.72 -9.35
C MET A 70 -21.73 23.19 -9.71
N HIS A 71 -22.20 22.13 -9.04
CA HIS A 71 -23.56 21.60 -9.23
C HIS A 71 -24.67 22.55 -8.76
N LYS A 72 -24.34 23.52 -7.89
CA LYS A 72 -25.27 24.55 -7.39
C LYS A 72 -25.27 25.80 -8.26
N VAL A 73 -24.10 26.22 -8.73
CA VAL A 73 -23.89 27.55 -9.35
C VAL A 73 -23.53 27.48 -10.83
N GLY A 74 -23.43 26.28 -11.40
CA GLY A 74 -22.95 26.07 -12.76
C GLY A 74 -21.43 25.84 -12.82
N PHE A 75 -20.99 25.10 -13.84
CA PHE A 75 -19.57 24.98 -14.14
C PHE A 75 -19.11 26.15 -15.03
N GLN A 76 -18.29 27.04 -14.46
CA GLN A 76 -17.64 28.11 -15.22
C GLN A 76 -16.33 27.62 -15.82
N ARG A 77 -16.15 27.84 -17.13
CA ARG A 77 -14.93 27.46 -17.85
C ARG A 77 -13.89 28.56 -17.71
N GLY A 78 -12.66 28.17 -17.37
CA GLY A 78 -11.49 29.05 -17.44
C GLY A 78 -10.55 28.56 -18.53
N ASP A 79 -10.23 29.42 -19.48
CA ASP A 79 -9.13 29.16 -20.40
C ASP A 79 -7.82 29.43 -19.65
N LYS A 80 -6.89 28.46 -19.63
CA LYS A 80 -5.56 28.52 -18.98
C LYS A 80 -5.50 28.28 -17.46
N VAL A 81 -6.42 27.50 -16.90
CA VAL A 81 -6.37 27.17 -15.45
C VAL A 81 -5.06 26.46 -15.07
N PHE A 82 -4.58 25.52 -15.88
CA PHE A 82 -3.32 24.82 -15.59
C PHE A 82 -2.10 25.76 -15.55
N PRO A 83 -1.80 26.57 -16.59
CA PRO A 83 -0.71 27.55 -16.54
C PRO A 83 -0.78 28.50 -15.34
N VAL A 84 -1.98 28.96 -14.98
CA VAL A 84 -2.18 29.88 -13.85
C VAL A 84 -1.82 29.21 -12.53
N LEU A 85 -2.36 28.02 -12.26
CA LEU A 85 -2.05 27.25 -11.05
C LEU A 85 -0.58 26.85 -10.99
N MET A 86 0.01 26.44 -12.12
CA MET A 86 1.43 26.07 -12.17
C MET A 86 2.34 27.27 -11.89
N SER A 87 2.03 28.45 -12.44
CA SER A 87 2.76 29.68 -12.13
C SER A 87 2.66 30.02 -10.64
N ALA A 88 1.46 29.94 -10.06
CA ALA A 88 1.20 30.21 -8.65
C ALA A 88 1.99 29.27 -7.71
N ILE A 89 1.98 27.96 -7.98
CA ILE A 89 2.72 26.97 -7.17
C ILE A 89 4.23 27.19 -7.28
N ARG A 90 4.75 27.46 -8.49
CA ARG A 90 6.18 27.73 -8.72
C ARG A 90 6.63 29.00 -8.00
N GLU A 91 5.84 30.07 -8.06
CA GLU A 91 6.14 31.32 -7.37
C GLU A 91 6.07 31.15 -5.85
N TYR A 92 5.03 30.49 -5.33
CA TYR A 92 4.88 30.16 -3.91
C TYR A 92 6.08 29.34 -3.38
N THR A 93 6.41 28.23 -4.05
CA THR A 93 7.54 27.37 -3.65
C THR A 93 8.89 28.09 -3.71
N LYS A 94 9.07 28.99 -4.69
CA LYS A 94 10.26 29.83 -4.81
C LYS A 94 10.38 30.84 -3.67
N LEU A 95 9.27 31.47 -3.27
CA LEU A 95 9.27 32.52 -2.25
C LEU A 95 9.34 31.98 -0.82
N LEU A 96 8.57 30.93 -0.53
CA LEU A 96 8.54 30.34 0.81
C LEU A 96 9.80 29.52 1.11
N GLY A 97 10.37 28.84 0.10
CA GLY A 97 11.43 27.85 0.29
C GLY A 97 10.97 26.56 0.98
N GLY A 98 9.74 26.54 1.50
CA GLY A 98 9.09 25.46 2.24
C GLY A 98 8.37 24.41 1.37
N GLY A 99 7.44 23.70 1.99
CA GLY A 99 6.62 22.64 1.40
C GLY A 99 5.31 23.14 0.74
N ILE A 100 4.79 22.38 -0.24
CA ILE A 100 3.53 22.73 -0.92
C ILE A 100 2.28 22.54 -0.05
N PHE A 101 2.36 21.76 1.01
CA PHE A 101 1.30 21.52 2.00
C PHE A 101 1.61 22.16 3.36
N GLU A 102 2.77 22.78 3.53
CA GLU A 102 3.12 23.47 4.78
C GLU A 102 2.10 24.56 5.15
N HIS A 103 1.64 25.31 4.16
CA HIS A 103 0.60 26.32 4.30
C HIS A 103 -0.59 26.06 3.40
N TYR A 104 -1.71 26.64 3.82
CA TYR A 104 -3.00 26.51 3.19
C TYR A 104 -3.02 26.90 1.70
N TYR A 105 -2.26 27.94 1.31
CA TYR A 105 -2.16 28.39 -0.07
C TYR A 105 -1.73 27.28 -1.04
N GLY A 106 -0.59 26.62 -0.76
CA GLY A 106 -0.08 25.58 -1.65
C GLY A 106 -1.00 24.37 -1.69
N PHE A 107 -1.61 24.00 -0.56
CA PHE A 107 -2.62 22.96 -0.48
C PHE A 107 -3.83 23.26 -1.38
N LEU A 108 -4.36 24.48 -1.34
CA LEU A 108 -5.47 24.91 -2.21
C LEU A 108 -5.09 24.81 -3.70
N CYS A 109 -3.88 25.23 -4.08
CA CYS A 109 -3.42 25.10 -5.46
C CYS A 109 -3.40 23.64 -5.93
N ILE A 110 -2.88 22.72 -5.12
CA ILE A 110 -2.86 21.29 -5.43
C ILE A 110 -4.27 20.70 -5.48
N ARG A 111 -5.15 21.09 -4.57
CA ARG A 111 -6.53 20.61 -4.54
C ARG A 111 -7.32 21.08 -5.77
N HIS A 112 -7.12 22.32 -6.21
CA HIS A 112 -7.61 22.82 -7.50
C HIS A 112 -7.09 21.99 -8.67
N LEU A 113 -5.78 21.73 -8.68
CA LEU A 113 -5.16 20.96 -9.75
C LEU A 113 -5.74 19.55 -9.86
N ILE A 114 -5.91 18.86 -8.74
CA ILE A 114 -6.55 17.53 -8.67
C ILE A 114 -7.95 17.59 -9.29
N ARG A 115 -8.78 18.55 -8.87
CA ARG A 115 -10.13 18.73 -9.41
C ARG A 115 -10.11 18.96 -10.92
N MET A 116 -9.21 19.82 -11.41
CA MET A 116 -9.10 20.11 -12.84
C MET A 116 -8.63 18.91 -13.66
N VAL A 117 -7.77 18.05 -13.10
CA VAL A 117 -7.41 16.77 -13.73
C VAL A 117 -8.62 15.84 -13.84
N CYS A 118 -9.42 15.69 -12.78
CA CYS A 118 -10.62 14.87 -12.82
C CYS A 118 -11.62 15.38 -13.87
N ILE A 119 -11.87 16.69 -13.90
CA ILE A 119 -12.74 17.34 -14.90
C ILE A 119 -12.19 17.12 -16.32
N GLY A 120 -10.89 17.34 -16.51
CA GLY A 120 -10.21 17.17 -17.79
C GLY A 120 -10.39 15.74 -18.34
N ALA A 121 -10.11 14.73 -17.53
CA ALA A 121 -10.29 13.33 -17.90
C ALA A 121 -11.76 13.01 -18.26
N MET A 122 -12.72 13.47 -17.46
CA MET A 122 -14.14 13.24 -17.76
C MET A 122 -14.61 13.96 -19.02
N ARG A 123 -14.08 15.15 -19.32
CA ARG A 123 -14.40 15.89 -20.55
C ARG A 123 -13.85 15.17 -21.79
N GLN A 124 -12.62 14.65 -21.73
CA GLN A 124 -12.05 13.87 -22.83
C GLN A 124 -12.84 12.59 -23.09
N CYS A 125 -13.41 11.97 -22.05
CA CYS A 125 -14.33 10.85 -22.19
C CYS A 125 -15.78 11.22 -22.53
N LYS A 126 -16.11 12.51 -22.70
CA LYS A 126 -17.48 13.01 -22.92
C LYS A 126 -18.48 12.56 -21.84
N ARG A 127 -18.00 12.40 -20.60
CA ARG A 127 -18.81 11.97 -19.43
C ARG A 127 -19.10 13.12 -18.46
N PHE A 128 -18.39 14.24 -18.58
CA PHE A 128 -18.53 15.36 -17.65
C PHE A 128 -19.93 15.97 -17.64
N ASP A 129 -20.51 16.23 -18.82
CA ASP A 129 -21.83 16.85 -18.91
C ASP A 129 -22.92 15.93 -18.31
N ASN A 130 -22.81 14.61 -18.52
CA ASN A 130 -23.73 13.64 -17.92
C ASN A 130 -23.60 13.62 -16.38
N PHE A 131 -22.37 13.53 -15.87
CA PHE A 131 -22.12 13.61 -14.43
C PHE A 131 -22.70 14.90 -13.82
N PHE A 132 -22.48 16.03 -14.48
CA PHE A 132 -22.95 17.32 -14.02
C PHE A 132 -24.49 17.39 -13.99
N ASN A 133 -25.15 16.91 -15.04
CA ASN A 133 -26.61 16.90 -15.14
C ASN A 133 -27.29 15.90 -14.20
N ASP A 134 -26.63 14.78 -13.88
CA ASP A 134 -27.13 13.75 -12.97
C ASP A 134 -26.94 14.13 -11.49
N THR A 135 -26.08 15.11 -11.20
CA THR A 135 -25.79 15.55 -9.83
C THR A 135 -26.91 16.47 -9.33
N LYS A 136 -27.53 16.09 -8.21
CA LYS A 136 -28.60 16.89 -7.62
C LYS A 136 -28.05 18.20 -7.03
N PRO A 137 -28.72 19.35 -7.20
CA PRO A 137 -28.27 20.63 -6.62
C PRO A 137 -28.11 20.64 -5.10
N ASP A 138 -28.88 19.81 -4.38
CA ASP A 138 -28.85 19.68 -2.92
C ASP A 138 -27.80 18.69 -2.41
N ALA A 139 -27.05 18.02 -3.29
CA ALA A 139 -26.04 17.05 -2.90
C ALA A 139 -24.93 17.70 -2.06
N PRO A 140 -24.45 17.05 -0.98
CA PRO A 140 -23.30 17.51 -0.20
C PRO A 140 -22.05 17.67 -1.06
N ARG A 141 -21.29 18.76 -0.85
CA ARG A 141 -20.06 19.07 -1.61
C ARG A 141 -19.07 17.91 -1.63
N GLN A 142 -18.84 17.29 -0.48
CA GLN A 142 -17.88 16.21 -0.34
C GLN A 142 -18.28 14.99 -1.19
N GLU A 143 -19.55 14.59 -1.16
CA GLU A 143 -20.07 13.50 -1.99
C GLU A 143 -19.89 13.79 -3.48
N VAL A 144 -20.13 15.03 -3.92
CA VAL A 144 -19.93 15.44 -5.33
C VAL A 144 -18.46 15.37 -5.72
N THR A 145 -17.56 15.81 -4.84
CA THR A 145 -16.11 15.81 -5.10
C THR A 145 -15.56 14.37 -5.15
N GLU A 146 -15.99 13.50 -4.24
CA GLU A 146 -15.64 12.07 -4.23
C GLU A 146 -16.22 11.35 -5.46
N ALA A 147 -17.46 11.65 -5.84
CA ALA A 147 -18.09 11.08 -7.03
C ALA A 147 -17.38 11.52 -8.32
N LEU A 148 -16.99 12.79 -8.43
CA LEU A 148 -16.18 13.31 -9.54
C LEU A 148 -14.85 12.54 -9.65
N ALA A 149 -14.15 12.37 -8.54
CA ALA A 149 -12.89 11.62 -8.49
C ALA A 149 -13.09 10.15 -8.91
N ALA A 150 -14.10 9.47 -8.37
CA ALA A 150 -14.40 8.08 -8.69
C ALA A 150 -14.72 7.88 -10.18
N ARG A 151 -15.54 8.76 -10.77
CA ARG A 151 -15.90 8.69 -12.20
C ARG A 151 -14.71 8.98 -13.12
N ALA A 152 -13.83 9.89 -12.74
CA ALA A 152 -12.59 10.13 -13.48
C ALA A 152 -11.69 8.89 -13.45
N LEU A 153 -11.55 8.25 -12.29
CA LEU A 153 -10.78 7.03 -12.13
C LEU A 153 -11.36 5.85 -12.90
N ASP A 154 -12.68 5.67 -12.92
CA ASP A 154 -13.33 4.63 -13.76
C ASP A 154 -12.94 4.77 -15.23
N SER A 155 -12.88 6.02 -15.74
CA SER A 155 -12.41 6.30 -17.10
C SER A 155 -10.93 5.98 -17.28
N MET A 156 -10.07 6.34 -16.33
CA MET A 156 -8.64 6.05 -16.38
C MET A 156 -8.34 4.54 -16.35
N ILE A 157 -9.02 3.80 -15.48
CA ILE A 157 -8.91 2.33 -15.39
C ILE A 157 -9.35 1.69 -16.71
N THR A 158 -10.47 2.14 -17.28
CA THR A 158 -10.94 1.64 -18.58
C THR A 158 -9.87 1.78 -19.67
N VAL A 159 -9.14 2.90 -19.66
CA VAL A 159 -8.09 3.20 -20.63
C VAL A 159 -6.81 2.38 -20.37
N LEU A 160 -6.41 2.20 -19.12
CA LEU A 160 -5.29 1.31 -18.77
C LEU A 160 -5.53 -0.13 -19.23
N CYS A 161 -6.75 -0.64 -19.03
CA CYS A 161 -7.12 -1.98 -19.47
C CYS A 161 -7.10 -2.17 -21.00
N ALA A 162 -7.06 -1.08 -21.79
CA ALA A 162 -6.92 -1.17 -23.24
C ALA A 162 -5.47 -1.43 -23.69
N GLU A 163 -4.48 -1.30 -22.80
CA GLU A 163 -3.05 -1.52 -23.05
C GLU A 163 -2.53 -0.80 -24.32
N ASN A 164 -3.07 0.40 -24.59
CA ASN A 164 -2.80 1.14 -25.82
C ASN A 164 -2.45 2.60 -25.53
N ALA A 165 -1.20 2.96 -25.80
CA ALA A 165 -0.67 4.31 -25.58
C ALA A 165 -1.47 5.40 -26.31
N ALA A 166 -2.01 5.13 -27.51
CA ALA A 166 -2.83 6.10 -28.24
C ALA A 166 -4.16 6.39 -27.52
N VAL A 167 -4.70 5.41 -26.79
CA VAL A 167 -5.93 5.59 -25.99
C VAL A 167 -5.61 6.43 -24.75
N VAL A 168 -4.45 6.23 -24.12
CA VAL A 168 -3.96 7.07 -23.02
C VAL A 168 -3.72 8.51 -23.49
N GLU A 169 -3.02 8.72 -24.60
CA GLU A 169 -2.79 10.06 -25.17
C GLU A 169 -4.10 10.79 -25.47
N ASN A 170 -5.11 10.06 -26.00
CA ASN A 170 -6.43 10.61 -26.26
C ASN A 170 -7.18 10.97 -24.96
N LEU A 171 -7.11 10.13 -23.92
CA LEU A 171 -7.67 10.42 -22.60
C LEU A 171 -7.04 11.67 -21.98
N LEU A 172 -5.73 11.82 -22.12
CA LEU A 172 -5.00 12.99 -21.65
C LEU A 172 -5.19 14.20 -22.58
N GLY A 173 -5.85 14.05 -23.74
CA GLY A 173 -6.02 15.13 -24.71
C GLY A 173 -4.70 15.70 -25.24
N ILE A 174 -3.66 14.86 -25.35
CA ILE A 174 -2.34 15.27 -25.84
C ILE A 174 -2.40 15.41 -27.36
N LEU A 175 -2.17 16.62 -27.86
CA LEU A 175 -1.89 16.80 -29.28
C LEU A 175 -0.43 16.38 -29.52
N SER A 176 -0.20 15.36 -30.34
CA SER A 176 1.06 14.62 -30.56
C SER A 176 2.36 15.44 -30.73
N LYS A 177 2.26 16.74 -31.00
CA LYS A 177 3.41 17.66 -31.12
C LYS A 177 3.63 18.57 -29.91
N SER A 178 2.60 18.80 -29.09
CA SER A 178 2.61 19.80 -28.02
C SER A 178 3.30 19.32 -26.74
N GLY A 179 3.19 18.04 -26.39
CA GLY A 179 3.68 17.54 -25.09
C GLY A 179 2.94 18.11 -23.89
N HIS A 180 1.70 18.56 -24.07
CA HIS A 180 0.83 19.07 -23.01
C HIS A 180 -0.40 18.18 -22.86
N ALA A 181 -0.70 17.73 -21.65
CA ALA A 181 -1.98 17.10 -21.31
C ALA A 181 -3.06 18.16 -21.13
N PHE A 182 -4.32 17.86 -21.45
CA PHE A 182 -5.49 18.73 -21.30
C PHE A 182 -5.35 20.09 -22.01
N VAL A 183 -4.92 20.08 -23.28
CA VAL A 183 -4.59 21.28 -24.08
C VAL A 183 -5.71 22.33 -24.09
N ILE A 184 -6.98 21.90 -24.03
CA ILE A 184 -8.16 22.79 -24.04
C ILE A 184 -8.10 23.80 -22.89
N ASP A 185 -7.56 23.42 -21.72
CA ASP A 185 -7.53 24.25 -20.51
C ASP A 185 -6.12 24.85 -20.27
N GLY A 186 -5.32 24.99 -21.33
CA GLY A 186 -3.93 25.49 -21.31
C GLY A 186 -2.87 24.42 -21.02
N GLY A 187 -3.30 23.30 -20.44
CA GLY A 187 -2.59 22.05 -20.30
C GLY A 187 -1.39 22.00 -19.35
N LEU A 188 -1.00 20.78 -18.99
CA LEU A 188 0.18 20.45 -18.18
C LEU A 188 1.32 19.99 -19.08
N SER A 189 2.46 20.68 -19.05
CA SER A 189 3.66 20.28 -19.79
C SER A 189 4.45 19.19 -19.07
N TYR A 190 5.42 18.55 -19.75
CA TYR A 190 6.36 17.63 -19.11
C TYR A 190 7.18 18.28 -17.97
N ASP A 191 7.56 19.56 -18.14
CA ASP A 191 8.31 20.32 -17.12
C ASP A 191 7.44 20.63 -15.89
N ASP A 192 6.12 20.78 -16.08
CA ASP A 192 5.16 20.91 -14.98
C ASP A 192 5.00 19.60 -14.23
N VAL A 193 4.92 18.49 -14.94
CA VAL A 193 4.83 17.15 -14.35
C VAL A 193 6.07 16.84 -13.51
N GLU A 194 7.28 17.07 -14.06
CA GLU A 194 8.52 16.85 -13.31
C GLU A 194 8.60 17.74 -12.07
N PHE A 195 8.20 19.01 -12.18
CA PHE A 195 8.14 19.91 -11.03
C PHE A 195 7.14 19.45 -9.97
N LEU A 196 5.93 19.04 -10.36
CA LEU A 196 4.90 18.58 -9.43
C LEU A 196 5.33 17.32 -8.68
N ILE A 197 5.94 16.34 -9.36
CA ILE A 197 6.47 15.14 -8.72
C ILE A 197 7.51 15.53 -7.66
N LYS A 198 8.45 16.41 -7.99
CA LYS A 198 9.48 16.89 -7.04
C LYS A 198 8.86 17.67 -5.88
N ALA A 199 7.84 18.49 -6.14
CA ALA A 199 7.16 19.28 -5.12
C ALA A 199 6.38 18.38 -4.14
N LEU A 200 5.63 17.40 -4.65
CA LEU A 200 4.92 16.38 -3.86
C LEU A 200 5.90 15.54 -3.05
N TRP A 201 7.00 15.12 -3.66
CA TRP A 201 8.01 14.32 -2.97
C TRP A 201 8.77 15.10 -1.88
N LYS A 202 9.05 16.39 -2.10
CA LYS A 202 9.66 17.26 -1.08
C LYS A 202 8.77 17.39 0.16
N ASP A 203 7.45 17.40 -0.01
CA ASP A 203 6.45 17.51 1.08
C ASP A 203 5.69 16.20 1.35
N ARG A 204 6.34 15.07 1.06
CA ARG A 204 5.76 13.73 1.11
C ARG A 204 5.23 13.33 2.49
N LYS A 205 5.77 13.91 3.56
CA LYS A 205 5.37 13.69 4.96
C LYS A 205 3.91 14.08 5.21
N SER A 206 3.40 15.06 4.46
CA SER A 206 2.05 15.59 4.61
C SER A 206 0.98 14.72 3.92
N LEU A 207 1.38 13.84 2.98
CA LEU A 207 0.45 13.09 2.13
C LEU A 207 -0.43 12.11 2.91
N VAL A 208 0.16 11.29 3.78
CA VAL A 208 -0.60 10.28 4.56
C VAL A 208 -1.63 10.93 5.49
N PRO A 209 -1.27 11.95 6.31
CA PRO A 209 -2.25 12.68 7.12
C PRO A 209 -3.36 13.33 6.29
N LEU A 210 -3.03 14.04 5.21
CA LEU A 210 -4.02 14.72 4.36
C LEU A 210 -5.00 13.74 3.72
N ARG A 211 -4.50 12.59 3.24
CA ARG A 211 -5.34 11.54 2.66
C ARG A 211 -6.26 10.89 3.70
N ARG A 212 -5.74 10.57 4.90
CA ARG A 212 -6.56 10.02 5.99
C ARG A 212 -7.67 10.96 6.45
N CYS A 213 -7.50 12.27 6.30
CA CYS A 213 -8.53 13.26 6.58
C CYS A 213 -9.49 13.51 5.40
N GLY A 214 -9.37 12.77 4.29
CA GLY A 214 -10.21 12.99 3.11
C GLY A 214 -9.95 14.30 2.37
N LEU A 215 -8.81 14.96 2.62
CA LEU A 215 -8.53 16.31 2.12
C LEU A 215 -7.95 16.35 0.69
N LEU A 216 -7.64 15.19 0.12
CA LEU A 216 -7.10 15.06 -1.24
C LEU A 216 -7.93 14.06 -2.08
N PRO A 217 -9.25 14.29 -2.25
CA PRO A 217 -10.08 13.44 -3.10
C PRO A 217 -9.63 13.57 -4.55
N GLY A 218 -9.40 12.44 -5.23
CA GLY A 218 -8.92 12.44 -6.61
C GLY A 218 -7.40 12.53 -6.79
N LEU A 219 -6.60 12.57 -5.70
CA LEU A 219 -5.14 12.49 -5.81
C LEU A 219 -4.66 11.33 -6.70
N PRO A 220 -5.23 10.11 -6.63
CA PRO A 220 -4.85 9.03 -7.54
C PRO A 220 -5.04 9.36 -9.04
N ALA A 221 -6.01 10.21 -9.39
CA ALA A 221 -6.21 10.67 -10.76
C ALA A 221 -5.10 11.64 -11.20
N LEU A 222 -4.66 12.54 -10.30
CA LEU A 222 -3.47 13.36 -10.54
C LEU A 222 -2.23 12.48 -10.70
N LEU A 223 -2.00 11.52 -9.80
CA LEU A 223 -0.84 10.62 -9.88
C LEU A 223 -0.85 9.78 -11.15
N PHE A 224 -2.01 9.34 -11.62
CA PHE A 224 -2.14 8.71 -12.94
C PHE A 224 -1.63 9.62 -14.06
N VAL A 225 -2.08 10.88 -14.11
CA VAL A 225 -1.61 11.83 -15.14
C VAL A 225 -0.10 12.08 -15.02
N LEU A 226 0.42 12.25 -13.81
CA LEU A 226 1.86 12.44 -13.58
C LEU A 226 2.66 11.23 -14.07
N SER A 227 2.20 10.01 -13.79
CA SER A 227 2.82 8.77 -14.24
C SER A 227 2.81 8.65 -15.76
N GLU A 228 1.64 8.76 -16.40
CA GLU A 228 1.53 8.60 -17.85
C GLU A 228 2.30 9.69 -18.61
N MET A 229 2.27 10.94 -18.14
CA MET A 229 3.09 12.00 -18.71
C MET A 229 4.59 11.75 -18.52
N THR A 230 4.99 11.14 -17.40
CA THR A 230 6.38 10.73 -17.17
C THR A 230 6.78 9.60 -18.13
N VAL A 231 5.88 8.65 -18.42
CA VAL A 231 6.07 7.61 -19.44
C VAL A 231 6.25 8.20 -20.83
N LEU A 232 5.38 9.14 -21.20
CA LEU A 232 5.35 9.80 -22.53
C LEU A 232 6.44 10.87 -22.72
N SER A 233 7.10 11.29 -21.63
CA SER A 233 8.16 12.28 -21.66
C SER A 233 9.27 11.92 -22.65
N ARG A 234 9.90 12.94 -23.24
CA ARG A 234 11.04 12.77 -24.15
C ARG A 234 12.39 12.69 -23.43
N SER A 235 12.43 12.98 -22.13
CA SER A 235 13.65 12.88 -21.33
C SER A 235 14.14 11.43 -21.26
N PRO A 236 15.47 11.17 -21.16
CA PRO A 236 15.99 9.83 -20.97
C PRO A 236 15.33 9.14 -19.77
N ILE A 237 14.97 7.86 -19.89
CA ILE A 237 14.24 7.11 -18.85
C ILE A 237 14.97 7.19 -17.49
N THR A 238 16.30 7.13 -17.49
CA THR A 238 17.15 7.19 -16.29
C THR A 238 17.14 8.54 -15.57
N ASN A 239 16.70 9.61 -16.24
CA ASN A 239 16.71 10.97 -15.67
C ASN A 239 15.33 11.40 -15.15
N ARG A 240 14.31 10.57 -15.32
CA ARG A 240 12.94 10.88 -14.90
C ARG A 240 12.79 10.58 -13.40
N PRO A 241 11.89 11.28 -12.68
CA PRO A 241 11.77 11.20 -11.23
C PRO A 241 10.97 9.96 -10.76
N TRP A 242 11.35 8.75 -11.21
CA TRP A 242 10.58 7.52 -10.98
C TRP A 242 10.46 7.15 -9.50
N LEU A 243 11.55 7.23 -8.74
CA LEU A 243 11.55 6.89 -7.30
C LEU A 243 10.70 7.87 -6.50
N ALA A 244 10.84 9.17 -6.79
CA ALA A 244 10.03 10.21 -6.16
C ALA A 244 8.53 10.00 -6.45
N LEU A 245 8.19 9.60 -7.67
CA LEU A 245 6.82 9.28 -8.06
C LEU A 245 6.31 8.01 -7.36
N GLU A 246 7.09 6.94 -7.33
CA GLU A 246 6.71 5.68 -6.67
C GLU A 246 6.51 5.87 -5.16
N ASP A 247 7.39 6.60 -4.47
CA ASP A 247 7.23 6.94 -3.05
C ASP A 247 5.94 7.73 -2.78
N VAL A 248 5.62 8.72 -3.61
CA VAL A 248 4.37 9.49 -3.52
C VAL A 248 3.16 8.57 -3.75
N ILE A 249 3.24 7.61 -4.69
CA ILE A 249 2.18 6.63 -4.95
C ILE A 249 2.00 5.69 -3.75
N PHE A 250 3.06 5.17 -3.14
CA PHE A 250 2.96 4.32 -1.95
C PHE A 250 2.32 5.07 -0.77
N ARG A 251 2.72 6.32 -0.53
CA ARG A 251 2.10 7.17 0.49
C ARG A 251 0.62 7.42 0.21
N CYS A 252 0.27 7.65 -1.05
CA CYS A 252 -1.13 7.75 -1.45
C CYS A 252 -1.87 6.43 -1.24
N TYR A 253 -1.26 5.28 -1.53
CA TYR A 253 -1.86 3.95 -1.37
C TYR A 253 -2.21 3.67 0.10
N LEU A 254 -1.34 4.06 1.02
CA LEU A 254 -1.54 3.91 2.47
C LEU A 254 -2.56 4.90 3.06
N GLY A 255 -2.89 5.99 2.36
CA GLY A 255 -3.80 7.02 2.83
C GLY A 255 -5.26 6.77 2.45
N ASP A 256 -6.05 6.23 3.39
CA ASP A 256 -7.48 5.88 3.29
C ASP A 256 -8.03 5.77 1.86
N THR A 257 -7.63 4.69 1.19
CA THR A 257 -7.80 4.51 -0.26
C THR A 257 -8.91 3.52 -0.56
N SER A 258 -9.85 3.94 -1.42
CA SER A 258 -10.92 3.07 -1.93
C SER A 258 -10.36 1.95 -2.83
N ASN A 259 -11.15 0.90 -3.08
CA ASN A 259 -10.69 -0.22 -3.91
C ASN A 259 -10.32 0.19 -5.36
N PRO A 260 -11.10 1.03 -6.07
CA PRO A 260 -10.72 1.49 -7.42
C PRO A 260 -9.43 2.31 -7.41
N GLU A 261 -9.26 3.20 -6.42
CA GLU A 261 -8.02 3.96 -6.25
C GLU A 261 -6.82 3.03 -5.99
N ARG A 262 -6.97 1.97 -5.18
CA ARG A 262 -5.90 1.00 -4.95
C ARG A 262 -5.51 0.26 -6.22
N GLU A 263 -6.46 -0.09 -7.07
CA GLU A 263 -6.17 -0.81 -8.31
C GLU A 263 -5.34 0.06 -9.27
N ILE A 264 -5.70 1.33 -9.46
CA ILE A 264 -4.92 2.20 -10.34
C ILE A 264 -3.51 2.46 -9.78
N LEU A 265 -3.39 2.76 -8.47
CA LEU A 265 -2.10 3.01 -7.84
C LEU A 265 -1.20 1.78 -7.91
N ARG A 266 -1.76 0.59 -7.69
CA ARG A 266 -1.04 -0.68 -7.86
C ARG A 266 -0.53 -0.86 -9.29
N GLN A 267 -1.36 -0.60 -10.31
CA GLN A 267 -0.93 -0.73 -11.71
C GLN A 267 0.24 0.21 -12.03
N LEU A 268 0.23 1.42 -11.50
CA LEU A 268 1.33 2.38 -11.64
C LEU A 268 2.62 1.88 -10.96
N CYS A 269 2.55 1.39 -9.73
CA CYS A 269 3.71 0.80 -9.04
C CYS A 269 4.26 -0.43 -9.78
N VAL A 270 3.40 -1.35 -10.19
CA VAL A 270 3.81 -2.54 -10.96
C VAL A 270 4.52 -2.13 -12.24
N TYR A 271 4.03 -1.08 -12.91
CA TYR A 271 4.69 -0.54 -14.09
C TYR A 271 6.09 -0.01 -13.78
N ILE A 272 6.22 0.86 -12.77
CA ILE A 272 7.50 1.46 -12.37
C ILE A 272 8.50 0.37 -11.97
N GLU A 273 8.14 -0.53 -11.06
CA GLU A 273 9.06 -1.57 -10.61
C GLU A 273 9.45 -2.53 -11.75
N SER A 274 8.48 -3.03 -12.52
CA SER A 274 8.72 -4.09 -13.52
C SER A 274 9.40 -3.59 -14.79
N PHE A 275 9.04 -2.40 -15.28
CA PHE A 275 9.52 -1.90 -16.58
C PHE A 275 10.61 -0.84 -16.46
N VAL A 276 10.73 -0.20 -15.29
CA VAL A 276 11.73 0.83 -15.06
C VAL A 276 12.82 0.31 -14.12
N LEU A 277 12.53 0.12 -12.84
CA LEU A 277 13.57 -0.13 -11.82
C LEU A 277 14.29 -1.47 -12.05
N ASN A 278 13.55 -2.54 -12.34
CA ASN A 278 14.14 -3.86 -12.62
C ASN A 278 14.93 -3.91 -13.94
N ARG A 279 14.64 -3.03 -14.89
CA ARG A 279 15.30 -3.01 -16.21
C ARG A 279 16.52 -2.10 -16.26
N TYR A 280 16.51 -1.03 -15.45
CA TYR A 280 17.54 0.01 -15.45
C TYR A 280 18.23 0.06 -14.08
N HIS A 281 19.14 -0.89 -13.83
CA HIS A 281 19.93 -0.99 -12.58
C HIS A 281 20.78 0.25 -12.24
N SER A 282 20.87 1.24 -13.14
CA SER A 282 21.50 2.53 -12.87
C SER A 282 20.67 3.44 -11.98
N ILE A 283 19.38 3.13 -11.78
CA ILE A 283 18.51 3.83 -10.85
C ILE A 283 18.65 3.12 -9.50
N SER A 284 19.36 3.76 -8.56
CA SER A 284 19.49 3.26 -7.19
C SER A 284 18.14 3.35 -6.49
N MET A 285 17.74 2.32 -5.74
CA MET A 285 16.54 2.42 -4.90
C MET A 285 16.97 2.99 -3.54
N ASP A 286 16.95 4.31 -3.39
CA ASP A 286 17.39 5.04 -2.20
C ASP A 286 16.23 5.79 -1.53
N TYR A 287 15.23 5.03 -1.06
CA TYR A 287 14.12 5.61 -0.30
C TYR A 287 14.60 6.11 1.07
N GLU A 288 14.43 7.41 1.31
CA GLU A 288 14.76 8.03 2.59
C GLU A 288 13.52 8.67 3.24
N PRO A 289 13.27 8.43 4.53
CA PRO A 289 12.23 9.15 5.25
C PRO A 289 12.57 10.64 5.32
N VAL A 290 11.57 11.51 5.44
CA VAL A 290 11.84 12.95 5.64
C VAL A 290 12.52 13.19 6.99
N ASP A 291 12.02 12.50 8.02
CA ASP A 291 12.54 12.49 9.39
C ASP A 291 11.98 11.26 10.13
N GLU A 292 12.32 11.08 11.41
CA GLU A 292 11.85 9.95 12.21
C GLU A 292 10.32 9.93 12.40
N ASP A 293 9.68 11.10 12.51
CA ASP A 293 8.22 11.21 12.66
C ASP A 293 7.49 10.82 11.37
N ASP A 294 8.06 11.16 10.20
CA ASP A 294 7.59 10.66 8.90
C ASP A 294 7.64 9.13 8.83
N ASN A 295 8.77 8.53 9.21
CA ASN A 295 8.94 7.08 9.20
C ASN A 295 7.92 6.36 10.09
N ARG A 296 7.68 6.88 11.30
CA ARG A 296 6.65 6.36 12.22
C ARG A 296 5.25 6.45 11.62
N LYS A 297 4.88 7.59 11.05
CA LYS A 297 3.56 7.79 10.40
C LYS A 297 3.34 6.86 9.21
N VAL A 298 4.36 6.67 8.38
CA VAL A 298 4.31 5.72 7.26
C VAL A 298 4.14 4.30 7.77
N THR A 299 4.92 3.88 8.77
CA THR A 299 4.80 2.55 9.37
C THR A 299 3.43 2.32 9.99
N GLU A 300 2.92 3.27 10.77
CA GLU A 300 1.57 3.19 11.33
C GLU A 300 0.50 3.06 10.25
N ALA A 301 0.69 3.72 9.10
CA ALA A 301 -0.21 3.58 7.95
C ALA A 301 -0.10 2.23 7.25
N TYR A 302 1.11 1.72 7.06
CA TYR A 302 1.35 0.36 6.59
C TYR A 302 0.67 -0.66 7.52
N CYS A 303 0.92 -0.57 8.83
CA CYS A 303 0.35 -1.48 9.82
C CYS A 303 -1.17 -1.38 9.88
N ALA A 304 -1.77 -0.19 9.73
CA ALA A 304 -3.21 -0.03 9.67
C ALA A 304 -3.83 -0.74 8.45
N VAL A 305 -3.16 -0.71 7.30
CA VAL A 305 -3.61 -1.43 6.08
C VAL A 305 -3.54 -2.94 6.26
N PHE A 306 -2.53 -3.43 6.96
CA PHE A 306 -2.26 -4.87 7.15
C PHE A 306 -2.63 -5.41 8.54
N ALA A 307 -3.42 -4.66 9.32
CA ALA A 307 -3.77 -5.03 10.69
C ALA A 307 -4.60 -6.34 10.73
N PRO A 308 -4.19 -7.35 11.54
CA PRO A 308 -5.00 -8.54 11.77
C PRO A 308 -6.27 -8.25 12.60
N PRO A 309 -7.39 -8.97 12.37
CA PRO A 309 -7.63 -9.88 11.26
C PRO A 309 -7.96 -9.10 9.98
N MET A 310 -7.20 -9.36 8.90
CA MET A 310 -7.49 -8.76 7.61
C MET A 310 -8.77 -9.36 7.01
N LYS A 311 -9.64 -8.52 6.43
CA LYS A 311 -10.84 -8.99 5.73
C LYS A 311 -10.42 -9.74 4.45
N LEU A 312 -10.96 -10.93 4.22
CA LEU A 312 -10.70 -11.74 3.00
C LEU A 312 -10.99 -11.00 1.68
N SER A 313 -11.95 -10.06 1.69
CA SER A 313 -12.24 -9.19 0.54
C SER A 313 -11.04 -8.32 0.12
N LEU A 314 -10.15 -7.97 1.06
CA LEU A 314 -8.95 -7.19 0.77
C LEU A 314 -7.93 -7.98 -0.05
N ALA A 315 -7.93 -9.32 0.00
CA ALA A 315 -6.96 -10.13 -0.72
C ALA A 315 -7.11 -10.04 -2.26
N ALA A 316 -8.26 -9.60 -2.76
CA ALA A 316 -8.48 -9.35 -4.19
C ALA A 316 -8.02 -7.94 -4.61
N VAL A 317 -7.89 -7.03 -3.65
CA VAL A 317 -7.56 -5.61 -3.85
C VAL A 317 -6.08 -5.37 -3.61
N ILE A 318 -5.56 -5.85 -2.48
CA ILE A 318 -4.15 -5.80 -2.12
C ILE A 318 -3.52 -7.10 -2.60
N GLN A 319 -3.14 -7.14 -3.87
CA GLN A 319 -2.50 -8.32 -4.45
C GLN A 319 -1.08 -8.50 -3.89
N LEU A 320 -0.49 -9.67 -4.14
CA LEU A 320 0.82 -9.99 -3.56
C LEU A 320 1.96 -9.14 -4.14
N ASP A 321 1.85 -8.68 -5.37
CA ASP A 321 2.83 -7.78 -6.00
C ASP A 321 2.98 -6.46 -5.22
N ILE A 322 1.89 -5.71 -5.03
CA ILE A 322 1.92 -4.46 -4.28
C ILE A 322 2.25 -4.68 -2.80
N ALA A 323 1.84 -5.81 -2.21
CA ALA A 323 2.19 -6.15 -0.84
C ALA A 323 3.70 -6.36 -0.68
N THR A 324 4.35 -7.02 -1.65
CA THR A 324 5.80 -7.15 -1.73
C THR A 324 6.46 -5.77 -1.78
N MET A 325 6.05 -4.92 -2.72
CA MET A 325 6.67 -3.61 -2.92
C MET A 325 6.56 -2.73 -1.68
N LEU A 326 5.36 -2.67 -1.08
CA LEU A 326 5.14 -1.91 0.15
C LEU A 326 5.95 -2.43 1.33
N PHE A 327 6.13 -3.75 1.44
CA PHE A 327 6.96 -4.34 2.49
C PHE A 327 8.43 -3.96 2.33
N ARG A 328 8.98 -4.08 1.12
CA ARG A 328 10.37 -3.66 0.82
C ARG A 328 10.56 -2.17 1.06
N TRP A 329 9.68 -1.35 0.50
CA TRP A 329 9.72 0.11 0.67
C TRP A 329 9.65 0.52 2.14
N ALA A 330 8.80 -0.12 2.96
CA ALA A 330 8.75 0.14 4.39
C ALA A 330 10.08 -0.20 5.09
N LEU A 331 10.76 -1.27 4.69
CA LEU A 331 12.09 -1.59 5.19
C LEU A 331 13.15 -0.61 4.66
N ASP A 332 13.07 -0.19 3.40
CA ASP A 332 13.99 0.79 2.79
C ASP A 332 14.00 2.09 3.57
N LEU A 333 12.81 2.55 4.00
CA LEU A 333 12.68 3.73 4.86
C LEU A 333 13.31 3.57 6.25
N LEU A 334 13.50 2.33 6.74
CA LEU A 334 14.28 2.06 7.96
C LEU A 334 15.80 2.01 7.70
N GLY A 335 16.22 2.06 6.43
CA GLY A 335 17.61 1.95 6.03
C GLY A 335 18.15 0.53 6.11
N TRP A 336 17.35 -0.51 5.79
CA TRP A 336 17.81 -1.91 5.89
C TRP A 336 18.95 -2.29 4.92
N GLU A 337 19.20 -1.52 3.86
CA GLU A 337 20.40 -1.73 3.03
C GLU A 337 21.63 -1.01 3.59
N SER A 338 21.45 -0.13 4.57
CA SER A 338 22.54 0.60 5.18
C SER A 338 23.38 -0.32 6.09
N LYS A 339 24.69 -0.04 6.16
CA LYS A 339 25.63 -0.78 7.04
C LYS A 339 25.44 -0.45 8.54
N GLY A 340 24.46 0.37 8.89
CA GLY A 340 24.21 0.86 10.24
C GLY A 340 23.00 0.22 10.92
N PRO A 341 22.71 0.60 12.17
CA PRO A 341 21.45 0.26 12.82
C PRO A 341 20.28 0.90 12.06
N LEU A 342 19.11 0.25 12.15
CA LEU A 342 17.89 0.75 11.50
C LEU A 342 17.40 2.04 12.16
N ILE A 343 16.92 2.97 11.34
CA ILE A 343 16.18 4.14 11.83
C ILE A 343 14.81 3.64 12.28
N GLY A 344 14.49 3.81 13.57
CA GLY A 344 13.23 3.29 14.11
C GLY A 344 13.20 1.77 14.19
N GLU A 345 14.28 1.14 14.66
CA GLU A 345 14.39 -0.31 14.88
C GLU A 345 13.16 -0.91 15.59
N ASP A 346 12.56 -0.17 16.51
CA ASP A 346 11.34 -0.52 17.25
C ASP A 346 10.11 -0.76 16.36
N LEU A 347 10.14 -0.29 15.11
CA LEU A 347 9.08 -0.46 14.13
C LEU A 347 9.12 -1.81 13.40
N VAL A 348 10.27 -2.51 13.42
CA VAL A 348 10.48 -3.77 12.68
C VAL A 348 9.46 -4.85 13.03
N PRO A 349 9.17 -5.16 14.31
CA PRO A 349 8.19 -6.18 14.65
C PRO A 349 6.81 -5.90 14.03
N HIS A 350 6.41 -4.62 13.97
CA HIS A 350 5.11 -4.20 13.45
C HIS A 350 5.01 -4.35 11.92
N ILE A 351 6.07 -3.99 11.20
CA ILE A 351 6.14 -4.14 9.73
C ILE A 351 6.11 -5.64 9.36
N VAL A 352 6.95 -6.45 9.99
CA VAL A 352 7.00 -7.90 9.74
C VAL A 352 5.66 -8.56 10.07
N LYS A 353 5.02 -8.19 11.18
CA LYS A 353 3.69 -8.67 11.55
C LYS A 353 2.64 -8.35 10.48
N GLY A 354 2.65 -7.14 9.92
CA GLY A 354 1.77 -6.75 8.82
C GLY A 354 2.00 -7.60 7.56
N ALA A 355 3.26 -7.81 7.19
CA ALA A 355 3.62 -8.63 6.04
C ALA A 355 3.17 -10.10 6.20
N MET A 356 3.35 -10.68 7.39
CA MET A 356 2.89 -12.02 7.75
C MET A 356 1.36 -12.13 7.81
N ALA A 357 0.66 -11.08 8.25
CA ALA A 357 -0.80 -10.97 8.20
C ALA A 357 -1.31 -11.08 6.77
N ARG A 358 -0.68 -10.36 5.83
CA ARG A 358 -1.01 -10.45 4.42
C ARG A 358 -0.72 -11.83 3.83
N LEU A 359 0.39 -12.45 4.19
CA LEU A 359 0.74 -13.81 3.74
C LEU A 359 -0.30 -14.83 4.27
N THR A 360 -0.67 -14.71 5.54
CA THR A 360 -1.70 -15.56 6.16
C THR A 360 -3.03 -15.45 5.43
N LEU A 361 -3.45 -14.23 5.11
CA LEU A 361 -4.68 -13.96 4.35
C LEU A 361 -4.68 -14.68 3.01
N GLU A 362 -3.53 -14.72 2.33
CA GLU A 362 -3.39 -15.40 1.04
C GLU A 362 -3.58 -16.91 1.16
N ILE A 363 -2.90 -17.53 2.13
CA ILE A 363 -2.94 -18.96 2.36
C ILE A 363 -4.33 -19.38 2.88
N ASP A 364 -5.01 -18.54 3.66
CA ASP A 364 -6.37 -18.79 4.14
C ASP A 364 -7.41 -18.83 3.00
N ARG A 365 -7.13 -18.25 1.81
CA ARG A 365 -8.01 -18.40 0.64
C ARG A 365 -8.14 -19.85 0.17
N GLU A 366 -7.20 -20.72 0.51
CA GLU A 366 -7.32 -22.15 0.23
C GLU A 366 -8.50 -22.82 0.93
N TRP A 367 -9.14 -22.15 1.91
CA TRP A 367 -10.40 -22.62 2.48
C TRP A 367 -11.51 -22.81 1.44
N SER A 368 -11.43 -22.08 0.33
CA SER A 368 -12.39 -22.11 -0.78
C SER A 368 -12.03 -23.10 -1.89
N GLY A 369 -10.87 -23.76 -1.79
CA GLY A 369 -10.39 -24.77 -2.76
C GLY A 369 -8.87 -24.71 -2.95
N PRO A 370 -8.27 -25.67 -3.67
CA PRO A 370 -6.84 -25.66 -3.94
C PRO A 370 -6.38 -24.40 -4.65
N MET A 371 -5.29 -23.78 -4.18
CA MET A 371 -4.70 -22.62 -4.84
C MET A 371 -4.14 -23.01 -6.21
N LEU A 372 -4.40 -22.20 -7.24
CA LEU A 372 -3.87 -22.39 -8.59
C LEU A 372 -2.34 -22.28 -8.61
N GLU A 373 -1.67 -23.02 -9.51
CA GLU A 373 -0.21 -23.09 -9.61
C GLU A 373 0.47 -21.72 -9.66
N LYS A 374 0.06 -20.85 -10.59
CA LYS A 374 0.62 -19.48 -10.69
C LYS A 374 0.51 -18.71 -9.38
N ARG A 375 -0.59 -18.88 -8.66
CA ARG A 375 -0.84 -18.18 -7.39
C ARG A 375 -0.01 -18.78 -6.24
N ARG A 376 0.22 -20.10 -6.23
CA ARG A 376 1.17 -20.74 -5.31
C ARG A 376 2.58 -20.22 -5.52
N ALA A 377 3.03 -20.10 -6.77
CA ALA A 377 4.32 -19.51 -7.12
C ALA A 377 4.48 -18.08 -6.56
N PHE A 378 3.49 -17.20 -6.76
CA PHE A 378 3.50 -15.86 -6.17
C PHE A 378 3.52 -15.89 -4.63
N THR A 379 2.75 -16.80 -4.01
CA THR A 379 2.70 -16.92 -2.55
C THR A 379 4.02 -17.41 -1.97
N ASN A 380 4.67 -18.39 -2.62
CA ASN A 380 6.01 -18.86 -2.27
C ASN A 380 7.03 -17.73 -2.38
N ARG A 381 7.00 -16.96 -3.47
CA ARG A 381 7.89 -15.81 -3.66
C ARG A 381 7.72 -14.79 -2.54
N TYR A 382 6.48 -14.38 -2.27
CA TYR A 382 6.18 -13.44 -1.18
C TYR A 382 6.61 -13.98 0.19
N ALA A 383 6.37 -15.26 0.47
CA ALA A 383 6.85 -15.89 1.69
C ALA A 383 8.39 -15.90 1.80
N GLY A 384 9.08 -16.22 0.70
CA GLY A 384 10.53 -16.16 0.63
C GLY A 384 11.05 -14.75 0.94
N GLU A 385 10.39 -13.71 0.45
CA GLU A 385 10.78 -12.35 0.78
C GLU A 385 10.51 -11.97 2.23
N VAL A 386 9.29 -12.23 2.74
CA VAL A 386 8.95 -11.93 4.14
C VAL A 386 9.91 -12.64 5.10
N PHE A 387 10.17 -13.93 4.89
CA PHE A 387 11.07 -14.71 5.75
C PHE A 387 12.54 -14.34 5.52
N GLY A 388 12.94 -14.16 4.26
CA GLY A 388 14.29 -13.77 3.87
C GLY A 388 14.69 -12.45 4.49
N TYR A 389 13.93 -11.37 4.24
CA TYR A 389 14.22 -10.05 4.81
C TYR A 389 14.20 -10.07 6.33
N THR A 390 13.18 -10.69 6.96
CA THR A 390 13.12 -10.82 8.43
C THR A 390 14.39 -11.48 8.98
N SER A 391 14.86 -12.56 8.35
CA SER A 391 16.08 -13.24 8.78
C SER A 391 17.34 -12.41 8.56
N LEU A 392 17.42 -11.64 7.47
CA LEU A 392 18.57 -10.81 7.13
C LEU A 392 18.72 -9.63 8.11
N LEU A 393 17.63 -9.01 8.54
CA LEU A 393 17.66 -7.95 9.56
C LEU A 393 18.37 -8.42 10.84
N VAL A 394 18.13 -9.67 11.23
CA VAL A 394 18.76 -10.30 12.40
C VAL A 394 20.20 -10.73 12.11
N ILE A 395 20.42 -11.47 11.01
CA ILE A 395 21.74 -12.03 10.66
C ILE A 395 22.78 -10.92 10.44
N ASN A 396 22.36 -9.81 9.83
CA ASN A 396 23.23 -8.67 9.58
C ASN A 396 23.37 -7.73 10.78
N ASN A 397 22.84 -8.13 11.96
CA ASN A 397 22.90 -7.36 13.20
C ASN A 397 22.35 -5.92 13.06
N GLN A 398 21.23 -5.80 12.32
CA GLN A 398 20.54 -4.52 12.12
C GLN A 398 19.54 -4.22 13.25
N ILE A 399 19.11 -5.27 13.96
CA ILE A 399 18.32 -5.21 15.18
C ILE A 399 19.28 -5.41 16.36
N GLN A 400 19.80 -4.32 16.92
CA GLN A 400 20.84 -4.35 17.96
C GLN A 400 20.27 -4.20 19.37
N THR A 401 19.07 -3.64 19.50
CA THR A 401 18.47 -3.34 20.80
C THR A 401 17.86 -4.61 21.37
N GLY A 402 18.32 -5.05 22.55
CA GLY A 402 17.88 -6.30 23.17
C GLY A 402 16.37 -6.37 23.40
N ASP A 403 15.75 -5.26 23.80
CA ASP A 403 14.28 -5.17 23.97
C ASP A 403 13.56 -5.37 22.62
N VAL A 404 14.07 -4.79 21.53
CA VAL A 404 13.48 -4.98 20.19
C VAL A 404 13.68 -6.41 19.70
N GLN A 405 14.84 -7.04 19.94
CA GLN A 405 15.04 -8.46 19.64
C GLN A 405 14.03 -9.35 20.37
N GLN A 406 13.75 -9.05 21.64
CA GLN A 406 12.72 -9.74 22.43
C GLN A 406 11.32 -9.52 21.85
N GLU A 407 11.00 -8.30 21.41
CA GLU A 407 9.73 -8.00 20.73
C GLU A 407 9.59 -8.73 19.40
N VAL A 408 10.67 -8.87 18.62
CA VAL A 408 10.67 -9.68 17.39
C VAL A 408 10.35 -11.14 17.71
N VAL A 409 11.00 -11.73 18.72
CA VAL A 409 10.71 -13.12 19.15
C VAL A 409 9.26 -13.24 19.58
N GLN A 410 8.80 -12.34 20.46
CA GLN A 410 7.44 -12.35 20.96
C GLN A 410 6.43 -12.24 19.80
N MET A 411 6.66 -11.34 18.86
CA MET A 411 5.83 -11.16 17.67
C MET A 411 5.79 -12.44 16.82
N LEU A 412 6.94 -13.07 16.54
CA LEU A 412 7.00 -14.32 15.76
C LEU A 412 6.23 -15.45 16.43
N MET A 413 6.25 -15.51 17.77
CA MET A 413 5.55 -16.53 18.54
C MET A 413 4.05 -16.27 18.62
N GLU A 414 3.64 -15.04 18.94
CA GLU A 414 2.23 -14.64 18.98
C GLU A 414 1.54 -14.77 17.63
N PHE A 415 2.27 -14.50 16.55
CA PHE A 415 1.75 -14.63 15.19
C PHE A 415 1.67 -16.10 14.71
N ASP A 416 2.28 -17.05 15.42
CA ASP A 416 2.42 -18.46 15.01
C ASP A 416 3.23 -18.60 13.70
N PHE A 417 4.46 -18.05 13.70
CA PHE A 417 5.39 -18.15 12.58
C PHE A 417 5.55 -19.60 12.08
N TYR A 418 5.73 -20.56 12.98
CA TYR A 418 5.89 -21.97 12.60
C TYR A 418 4.64 -22.54 11.93
N GLY A 419 3.44 -22.15 12.40
CA GLY A 419 2.20 -22.53 11.73
C GLY A 419 2.10 -21.92 10.34
N LEU A 420 2.53 -20.68 10.16
CA LEU A 420 2.57 -20.00 8.86
C LEU A 420 3.58 -20.64 7.90
N ALA A 421 4.84 -20.77 8.33
CA ALA A 421 5.93 -21.35 7.54
C ALA A 421 5.62 -22.79 7.15
N GLY A 422 5.09 -23.58 8.08
CA GLY A 422 4.64 -24.94 7.79
C GLY A 422 3.57 -25.00 6.71
N ARG A 423 2.60 -24.09 6.73
CA ARG A 423 1.55 -24.04 5.70
C ARG A 423 2.05 -23.61 4.33
N VAL A 424 3.00 -22.67 4.28
CA VAL A 424 3.69 -22.30 3.02
C VAL A 424 4.39 -23.53 2.45
N LEU A 425 5.17 -24.23 3.29
CA LEU A 425 5.91 -25.42 2.87
C LEU A 425 4.97 -26.52 2.35
N MET A 426 3.81 -26.70 2.98
CA MET A 426 2.80 -27.69 2.57
C MET A 426 2.22 -27.47 1.17
N PHE A 427 2.47 -26.33 0.49
CA PHE A 427 2.13 -26.20 -0.92
C PHE A 427 2.86 -27.20 -1.81
N VAL A 428 4.05 -27.69 -1.40
CA VAL A 428 4.81 -28.71 -2.12
C VAL A 428 3.99 -29.96 -2.41
N THR A 429 3.06 -30.32 -1.53
CA THR A 429 2.24 -31.55 -1.67
C THR A 429 1.17 -31.43 -2.77
N ARG A 430 1.01 -30.24 -3.33
CA ARG A 430 0.09 -29.92 -4.43
C ARG A 430 0.79 -29.68 -5.75
N GLU A 431 2.12 -29.69 -5.75
CA GLU A 431 2.89 -29.49 -6.97
C GLU A 431 2.82 -30.71 -7.87
N THR A 432 2.89 -30.47 -9.17
CA THR A 432 2.97 -31.52 -10.20
C THR A 432 4.23 -31.41 -11.04
N SER A 433 4.89 -30.24 -11.00
CA SER A 433 6.20 -30.01 -11.60
C SER A 433 7.30 -30.48 -10.65
N SER A 434 8.40 -31.01 -11.19
CA SER A 434 9.62 -31.31 -10.43
C SER A 434 10.45 -30.08 -10.07
N LYS A 435 10.11 -28.91 -10.62
CA LYS A 435 10.75 -27.63 -10.35
C LYS A 435 9.70 -26.53 -10.21
N PRO A 436 8.92 -26.52 -9.11
CA PRO A 436 7.95 -25.47 -8.85
C PRO A 436 8.66 -24.11 -8.71
N PRO A 437 8.13 -23.03 -9.30
CA PRO A 437 8.76 -21.71 -9.18
C PRO A 437 8.90 -21.24 -7.73
N SER A 438 10.02 -20.60 -7.41
CA SER A 438 10.34 -20.01 -6.10
C SER A 438 10.38 -20.99 -4.90
N PHE A 439 10.30 -22.30 -5.12
CA PHE A 439 10.39 -23.26 -4.01
C PHE A 439 11.80 -23.30 -3.39
N ASP A 440 12.85 -23.30 -4.20
CA ASP A 440 14.23 -23.26 -3.73
C ASP A 440 14.51 -22.00 -2.89
N GLU A 441 13.91 -20.86 -3.27
CA GLU A 441 14.00 -19.60 -2.55
C GLU A 441 13.39 -19.73 -1.15
N VAL A 442 12.20 -20.33 -1.02
CA VAL A 442 11.56 -20.58 0.27
C VAL A 442 12.41 -21.51 1.16
N CYS A 443 12.93 -22.61 0.59
CA CYS A 443 13.81 -23.54 1.31
C CYS A 443 15.12 -22.87 1.77
N ALA A 444 15.69 -21.96 0.97
CA ALA A 444 16.84 -21.16 1.37
C ALA A 444 16.50 -20.22 2.54
N CYS A 445 15.32 -19.60 2.53
CA CYS A 445 14.86 -18.72 3.60
C CYS A 445 14.68 -19.46 4.94
N PHE A 446 14.26 -20.73 4.93
CA PHE A 446 14.17 -21.52 6.19
C PHE A 446 15.53 -21.73 6.84
N ARG A 447 16.58 -21.94 6.03
CA ARG A 447 17.95 -22.02 6.52
C ARG A 447 18.43 -20.69 7.10
N GLN A 448 18.06 -19.57 6.49
CA GLN A 448 18.37 -18.24 7.02
C GLN A 448 17.60 -17.97 8.31
N MET A 449 16.30 -18.25 8.36
CA MET A 449 15.50 -18.12 9.58
C MET A 449 16.07 -18.93 10.75
N ASN A 450 16.55 -20.17 10.52
CA ASN A 450 17.24 -20.92 11.58
C ASN A 450 18.52 -20.21 12.07
N LYS A 451 19.29 -19.59 11.17
CA LYS A 451 20.46 -18.78 11.59
C LYS A 451 20.01 -17.57 12.41
N ALA A 452 18.94 -16.89 12.01
CA ALA A 452 18.37 -15.77 12.75
C ALA A 452 17.88 -16.20 14.15
N PHE A 453 17.16 -17.32 14.28
CA PHE A 453 16.70 -17.82 15.58
C PHE A 453 17.84 -18.15 16.56
N LYS A 454 19.03 -18.52 16.07
CA LYS A 454 20.20 -18.73 16.93
C LYS A 454 20.84 -17.44 17.45
N LEU A 455 20.50 -16.30 16.85
CA LEU A 455 20.99 -14.98 17.22
C LEU A 455 19.97 -14.20 18.06
N LEU A 456 18.70 -14.59 18.00
CA LEU A 456 17.62 -14.02 18.80
C LEU A 456 17.57 -14.64 20.21
N PRO A 457 16.95 -13.95 21.18
CA PRO A 457 16.63 -14.54 22.47
C PRO A 457 15.83 -15.85 22.34
N ASP A 458 16.10 -16.79 23.24
CA ASP A 458 15.36 -18.05 23.27
C ASP A 458 13.88 -17.82 23.59
N PRO A 459 12.94 -18.50 22.90
CA PRO A 459 11.54 -18.51 23.30
C PRO A 459 11.35 -19.11 24.70
N SER A 460 10.28 -18.74 25.38
CA SER A 460 9.87 -19.37 26.65
C SER A 460 9.64 -20.88 26.50
N PRO A 461 9.75 -21.68 27.59
CA PRO A 461 9.47 -23.12 27.55
C PRO A 461 8.09 -23.46 26.98
N GLU A 462 7.07 -22.68 27.30
CA GLU A 462 5.70 -22.83 26.78
C GLU A 462 5.64 -22.58 25.26
N GLN A 463 6.35 -21.54 24.78
CA GLN A 463 6.47 -21.27 23.35
C GLN A 463 7.22 -22.40 22.64
N LEU A 464 8.33 -22.88 23.19
CA LEU A 464 9.08 -24.02 22.63
C LEU A 464 8.22 -25.28 22.53
N ALA A 465 7.39 -25.58 23.53
CA ALA A 465 6.45 -26.70 23.50
C ALA A 465 5.40 -26.52 22.38
N SER A 466 4.85 -25.31 22.21
CA SER A 466 3.92 -25.00 21.11
C SER A 466 4.58 -25.17 19.73
N ILE A 467 5.80 -24.63 19.57
CA ILE A 467 6.58 -24.77 18.34
C ILE A 467 6.83 -26.24 18.02
N ALA A 468 7.25 -27.04 19.01
CA ALA A 468 7.51 -28.47 18.86
C ALA A 468 6.29 -29.22 18.30
N LEU A 469 5.09 -28.92 18.82
CA LEU A 469 3.84 -29.52 18.34
C LEU A 469 3.55 -29.16 16.87
N VAL A 470 3.70 -27.88 16.51
CA VAL A 470 3.46 -27.41 15.14
C VAL A 470 4.50 -27.98 14.17
N TRP A 471 5.77 -27.96 14.56
CA TRP A 471 6.87 -28.55 13.80
C TRP A 471 6.58 -30.02 13.48
N ARG A 472 6.23 -30.79 14.52
CA ARG A 472 5.95 -32.22 14.38
C ARG A 472 4.75 -32.49 13.47
N LYS A 473 3.70 -31.68 13.57
CA LYS A 473 2.51 -31.78 12.74
C LYS A 473 2.82 -31.64 11.25
N VAL A 474 3.64 -30.65 10.89
CA VAL A 474 4.03 -30.42 9.50
C VAL A 474 4.92 -31.54 9.00
N TYR A 475 5.91 -31.95 9.81
CA TYR A 475 6.81 -33.05 9.46
C TYR A 475 6.07 -34.35 9.16
N LEU A 476 5.16 -34.78 10.05
CA LEU A 476 4.36 -36.00 9.85
C LEU A 476 3.48 -35.93 8.59
N ASN A 477 2.99 -34.74 8.24
CA ASN A 477 2.22 -34.55 7.01
C ASN A 477 3.08 -34.74 5.75
N LEU A 478 4.30 -34.19 5.76
CA LEU A 478 5.24 -34.38 4.67
C LEU A 478 5.62 -35.86 4.52
N VAL A 479 5.92 -36.55 5.64
CA VAL A 479 6.19 -38.01 5.64
C VAL A 479 5.02 -38.80 5.06
N TYR A 480 3.78 -38.47 5.45
CA TYR A 480 2.60 -39.11 4.88
C TYR A 480 2.56 -38.92 3.35
N HIS A 481 2.77 -37.70 2.87
CA HIS A 481 2.74 -37.42 1.45
C HIS A 481 3.90 -38.07 0.69
N GLU A 482 5.09 -38.17 1.29
CA GLU A 482 6.26 -38.86 0.74
C GLU A 482 5.99 -40.36 0.52
N GLN A 483 5.34 -40.99 1.51
CA GLN A 483 5.05 -42.42 1.51
C GLN A 483 3.76 -42.79 0.77
N SER A 484 2.82 -41.85 0.63
CA SER A 484 1.52 -42.08 0.01
C SER A 484 1.64 -42.30 -1.50
N ALA A 485 1.05 -43.39 -1.98
CA ALA A 485 0.90 -43.66 -3.41
C ALA A 485 -0.10 -42.69 -4.12
N PHE A 486 -0.87 -41.91 -3.36
CA PHE A 486 -1.88 -41.00 -3.89
C PHE A 486 -1.39 -39.56 -4.07
N THR A 487 -0.17 -39.26 -3.59
CA THR A 487 0.43 -37.92 -3.77
C THR A 487 0.88 -37.74 -5.22
N ARG A 488 0.43 -36.65 -5.86
CA ARG A 488 0.86 -36.28 -7.22
C ARG A 488 2.19 -35.51 -7.23
N ALA A 489 2.62 -35.01 -6.08
CA ALA A 489 3.86 -34.28 -5.94
C ALA A 489 5.08 -35.20 -6.07
N PRO A 490 6.12 -34.77 -6.81
CA PRO A 490 7.39 -35.48 -6.88
C PRO A 490 7.98 -35.72 -5.49
N ARG A 491 8.42 -36.96 -5.23
CA ARG A 491 8.95 -37.36 -3.91
C ARG A 491 10.20 -36.58 -3.55
N GLU A 492 11.03 -36.26 -4.53
CA GLU A 492 12.25 -35.49 -4.36
C GLU A 492 11.97 -34.10 -3.77
N LEU A 493 10.85 -33.47 -4.17
CA LEU A 493 10.44 -32.17 -3.63
C LEU A 493 9.93 -32.27 -2.20
N ILE A 494 9.21 -33.34 -1.88
CA ILE A 494 8.76 -33.59 -0.51
C ILE A 494 9.97 -33.86 0.40
N GLY A 495 10.96 -34.62 -0.07
CA GLY A 495 12.22 -34.83 0.63
C GLY A 495 12.95 -33.51 0.90
N GLN A 496 13.10 -32.65 -0.12
CA GLN A 496 13.68 -31.30 0.06
C GLN A 496 12.88 -30.44 1.06
N ALA A 497 11.55 -30.52 1.03
CA ALA A 497 10.71 -29.82 1.99
C ALA A 497 10.94 -30.32 3.43
N MET A 498 11.05 -31.65 3.61
CA MET A 498 11.36 -32.25 4.90
C MET A 498 12.73 -31.83 5.42
N GLU A 499 13.74 -31.82 4.56
CA GLU A 499 15.08 -31.32 4.90
C GLU A 499 15.03 -29.85 5.32
N ALA A 500 14.37 -28.98 4.54
CA ALA A 500 14.24 -27.57 4.87
C ALA A 500 13.47 -27.35 6.19
N TRP A 501 12.46 -28.17 6.46
CA TRP A 501 11.70 -28.12 7.71
C TRP A 501 12.51 -28.59 8.92
N ASP A 502 13.32 -29.64 8.77
CA ASP A 502 14.18 -30.16 9.84
C ASP A 502 15.23 -29.14 10.28
N VAL A 503 15.65 -28.25 9.39
CA VAL A 503 16.54 -27.13 9.76
C VAL A 503 15.89 -26.18 10.77
N LEU A 504 14.56 -26.04 10.79
CA LEU A 504 13.83 -25.20 11.76
C LEU A 504 13.47 -25.96 13.05
N ARG A 505 13.90 -27.21 13.22
CA ARG A 505 13.56 -28.03 14.38
C ARG A 505 14.08 -27.41 15.69
N PRO A 506 13.23 -27.17 16.69
CA PRO A 506 13.69 -26.75 18.01
C PRO A 506 14.57 -27.81 18.68
N PRO A 507 15.60 -27.42 19.45
CA PRO A 507 16.44 -28.37 20.19
C PRO A 507 15.67 -29.27 21.17
N SER A 508 14.55 -28.76 21.72
CA SER A 508 13.67 -29.48 22.64
C SER A 508 12.85 -30.62 22.00
N VAL A 509 12.87 -30.72 20.67
CA VAL A 509 12.22 -31.82 19.94
C VAL A 509 13.17 -33.02 19.90
N GLU A 510 13.14 -33.85 20.94
CA GLU A 510 13.66 -35.22 20.87
C GLU A 510 12.72 -36.13 20.05
N ARG A 511 13.21 -37.30 19.62
CA ARG A 511 12.49 -38.30 18.79
C ARG A 511 11.00 -38.45 19.17
N PRO A 512 10.11 -38.70 18.20
CA PRO A 512 8.67 -38.53 18.37
C PRO A 512 8.11 -39.38 19.53
N PRO A 513 7.49 -38.81 20.58
CA PRO A 513 6.70 -39.59 21.54
C PRO A 513 5.38 -40.06 20.90
N ASP A 514 4.75 -41.13 21.37
CA ASP A 514 3.55 -41.73 20.74
C ASP A 514 2.36 -40.75 20.51
N LEU A 515 1.49 -41.12 19.57
CA LEU A 515 0.66 -40.30 18.63
C LEU A 515 -0.50 -39.44 19.18
N PHE A 516 -0.65 -38.17 18.77
CA PHE A 516 -1.82 -37.30 19.06
C PHE A 516 -2.78 -37.17 17.84
N GLU A 517 -4.11 -37.30 18.01
CA GLU A 517 -5.12 -37.04 16.95
C GLU A 517 -5.83 -35.68 17.15
N CYS A 518 -5.71 -34.79 16.16
CA CYS A 518 -6.49 -33.55 16.15
C CYS A 518 -7.84 -33.78 15.46
N MET A 519 -8.93 -33.44 16.12
CA MET A 519 -10.28 -33.66 15.59
C MET A 519 -10.73 -32.64 14.55
N ASN A 520 -9.93 -31.62 14.21
CA ASN A 520 -10.21 -30.80 13.04
C ASN A 520 -9.99 -31.67 11.77
N PRO A 521 -11.01 -31.92 10.93
CA PRO A 521 -10.90 -32.82 9.78
C PRO A 521 -9.94 -32.32 8.69
N ARG A 522 -9.59 -31.03 8.73
CA ARG A 522 -8.57 -30.41 7.87
C ARG A 522 -7.20 -30.36 8.55
N CYS A 523 -7.06 -30.96 9.72
CA CYS A 523 -5.78 -31.12 10.37
C CYS A 523 -4.97 -32.20 9.64
N ALA A 524 -3.72 -31.85 9.39
CA ALA A 524 -2.67 -32.73 8.88
C ALA A 524 -2.52 -34.08 9.62
N ILE A 525 -2.91 -34.15 10.90
CA ILE A 525 -2.81 -35.35 11.74
C ILE A 525 -4.20 -35.93 11.93
N ARG A 526 -4.66 -36.76 10.99
CA ARG A 526 -5.95 -37.47 11.04
C ARG A 526 -5.79 -38.98 11.30
N ILE A 527 -4.72 -39.36 12.02
CA ILE A 527 -4.25 -40.73 12.31
C ILE A 527 -3.68 -41.50 11.11
N ILE A 528 -2.42 -41.91 11.25
CA ILE A 528 -1.92 -43.20 10.79
C ILE A 528 -1.15 -43.79 12.00
N TYR A 529 -1.52 -44.99 12.44
CA TYR A 529 -0.93 -45.81 13.54
C TYR A 529 -1.58 -45.72 14.95
N MET A 530 -1.38 -46.79 15.75
CA MET A 530 -2.42 -47.61 16.40
C MET A 530 -2.59 -47.54 17.95
N VAL A 531 -2.07 -46.55 18.69
CA VAL A 531 -2.16 -46.57 20.18
C VAL A 531 -2.36 -45.16 20.77
N PRO A 532 -3.16 -44.97 21.85
CA PRO A 532 -3.54 -43.63 22.34
C PRO A 532 -2.59 -43.08 23.45
N PRO A 533 -2.29 -41.77 23.42
CA PRO A 533 -1.72 -41.02 24.55
C PRO A 533 -2.46 -39.67 24.84
N GLU A 534 -1.97 -38.99 25.88
CA GLU A 534 -2.58 -37.89 26.64
C GLU A 534 -2.70 -36.54 25.88
N ALA A 535 -3.74 -35.76 26.19
CA ALA A 535 -4.32 -34.69 25.34
C ALA A 535 -3.64 -33.31 25.40
N GLY A 536 -3.63 -32.57 24.28
CA GLY A 536 -3.07 -31.21 24.15
C GLY A 536 -4.05 -30.04 24.42
N MET A 537 -5.33 -30.13 24.04
CA MET A 537 -6.39 -29.24 24.56
C MET A 537 -7.78 -29.83 24.29
N LEU A 538 -8.69 -29.70 25.25
CA LEU A 538 -10.10 -30.03 25.09
C LEU A 538 -10.90 -28.81 24.63
N CYS A 539 -11.92 -29.04 23.82
CA CYS A 539 -12.90 -28.01 23.52
C CYS A 539 -13.53 -27.49 24.83
N LYS A 540 -13.38 -26.19 25.10
CA LYS A 540 -13.96 -25.52 26.30
C LYS A 540 -15.49 -25.62 26.42
N GLY A 541 -16.19 -26.02 25.36
CA GLY A 541 -17.64 -26.22 25.36
C GLY A 541 -18.03 -27.64 25.77
N CYS A 542 -17.75 -28.62 24.91
CA CYS A 542 -18.21 -30.00 25.10
C CYS A 542 -17.22 -30.91 25.82
N GLU A 543 -15.96 -30.50 25.98
CA GLU A 543 -14.85 -31.29 26.55
C GLU A 543 -14.63 -32.68 25.90
N LYS A 544 -15.27 -32.96 24.76
CA LYS A 544 -15.22 -34.26 24.06
C LYS A 544 -14.27 -34.27 22.86
N VAL A 545 -14.00 -33.09 22.30
CA VAL A 545 -13.26 -32.94 21.04
C VAL A 545 -11.90 -32.32 21.35
N MET A 546 -10.85 -33.01 20.90
CA MET A 546 -9.46 -32.61 21.13
C MET A 546 -8.89 -31.86 19.93
N TYR A 547 -8.13 -30.81 20.20
CA TYR A 547 -7.49 -29.99 19.17
C TYR A 547 -5.99 -29.87 19.42
N CYS A 548 -5.20 -29.79 18.35
CA CYS A 548 -3.77 -29.47 18.48
C CYS A 548 -3.51 -27.98 18.76
N SER A 549 -4.49 -27.10 18.56
CA SER A 549 -4.37 -25.67 18.84
C SER A 549 -5.73 -24.96 18.92
N PRO A 550 -5.84 -23.80 19.61
CA PRO A 550 -7.06 -23.00 19.66
C PRO A 550 -7.54 -22.59 18.26
N ARG A 551 -6.59 -22.36 17.34
CA ARG A 551 -6.89 -22.06 15.94
C ARG A 551 -7.52 -23.26 15.22
N CYS A 552 -7.07 -24.49 15.47
CA CYS A 552 -7.72 -25.66 14.89
C CYS A 552 -9.14 -25.84 15.40
N GLN A 553 -9.39 -25.52 16.67
CA GLN A 553 -10.75 -25.44 17.21
C GLN A 553 -11.56 -24.37 16.47
N GLN A 554 -11.03 -23.16 16.35
CA GLN A 554 -11.72 -22.04 15.69
C GLN A 554 -12.05 -22.36 14.23
N ILE A 555 -11.12 -22.94 13.48
CA ILE A 555 -11.32 -23.37 12.09
C ILE A 555 -12.40 -24.45 12.01
N HIS A 556 -12.32 -25.49 12.85
CA HIS A 556 -13.32 -26.55 12.89
C HIS A 556 -14.70 -26.02 13.31
N TRP A 557 -14.73 -25.02 14.19
CA TRP A 557 -15.94 -24.31 14.62
C TRP A 557 -16.55 -23.46 13.50
N SER A 558 -15.71 -22.82 12.68
CA SER A 558 -16.13 -21.89 11.63
C SER A 558 -16.44 -22.57 10.29
N LEU A 559 -16.31 -23.90 10.17
CA LEU A 559 -16.69 -24.60 8.95
C LEU A 559 -18.18 -24.34 8.63
N HIS A 560 -18.49 -24.24 7.34
CA HIS A 560 -19.87 -24.16 6.83
C HIS A 560 -20.42 -25.52 6.39
N THR A 561 -19.70 -26.60 6.68
CA THR A 561 -20.11 -27.97 6.38
C THR A 561 -20.80 -28.61 7.60
N SER A 562 -21.47 -29.75 7.39
CA SER A 562 -22.07 -30.58 8.46
C SER A 562 -21.04 -31.12 9.46
N ASP A 563 -19.75 -31.01 9.14
CA ASP A 563 -18.63 -31.36 10.01
C ASP A 563 -18.20 -30.23 10.92
N ALA A 564 -18.82 -29.04 10.87
CA ALA A 564 -18.46 -27.97 11.77
C ALA A 564 -18.69 -28.36 13.24
N HIS A 565 -17.68 -28.24 14.10
CA HIS A 565 -17.81 -28.64 15.50
C HIS A 565 -18.90 -27.84 16.23
N ARG A 566 -19.17 -26.59 15.84
CA ARG A 566 -20.28 -25.80 16.40
C ARG A 566 -21.65 -26.51 16.31
N LEU A 567 -21.83 -27.40 15.33
CA LEU A 567 -23.07 -28.17 15.12
C LEU A 567 -23.14 -29.45 15.98
N ARG A 568 -22.04 -29.83 16.63
CA ARG A 568 -21.91 -31.07 17.43
C ARG A 568 -21.43 -30.80 18.86
N CYS A 569 -21.15 -29.55 19.21
CA CYS A 569 -20.69 -29.13 20.53
C CYS A 569 -21.88 -29.01 21.48
N HIS A 570 -22.33 -30.15 22.02
CA HIS A 570 -23.39 -30.25 23.02
C HIS A 570 -22.92 -30.97 24.28
#